data_AF-A0A960MFV7-F1
#
_entry.id   AF-A0A960MFV7-F1
#
_cell.length_a   1.000
_cell.length_b   1.000
_cell.length_c   1.000
_cell.angle_alpha   90.00
_cell.angle_beta   90.00
_cell.angle_gamma   90.00
#
_symmetry.space_group_name_H-M   'P 1'
#
loop_
_entity.id
_entity.type
_entity.pdbx_description
1 polymer ?
#
loop_
_entity_poly.entity_id
_entity_poly.type
_entity_poly.pdbx_seq_one_letter_code
_entity_poly.pdbx_strand_id
1 'polypeptide(L)'
;MCPDWIILPGMPTDQEVGGETLAEGDEEAELCVSCLEPNTPGANFCAKCGAPLSAYSSTGPIERVMAEGFIFRAGAECPQRAIVVMGLWILLGLPAVFGIVAGLGGILFIPDLRMTLLNLLILVVSAAVLSVPIRSARNYLKYRRSLADA
;
A
#
# COMPACT_ATOMS: atom_id res chain seq x y z
N MET A 1 -3.93 6.08 -12.43
CA MET A 1 -3.94 4.76 -13.09
C MET A 1 -3.11 3.83 -12.24
N CYS A 2 -3.63 2.65 -11.95
CA CYS A 2 -2.78 1.59 -11.41
C CYS A 2 -1.84 1.13 -12.51
N PRO A 3 -0.53 1.02 -12.27
CA PRO A 3 0.34 0.43 -13.26
C PRO A 3 -0.02 -1.06 -13.40
N ASP A 4 -0.08 -1.53 -14.65
CA ASP A 4 -0.63 -2.86 -15.02
C ASP A 4 0.07 -4.02 -14.30
N TRP A 5 1.30 -3.82 -13.86
CA TRP A 5 2.07 -4.83 -13.14
C TRP A 5 1.60 -5.18 -11.73
N ILE A 6 0.75 -4.34 -11.11
CA ILE A 6 0.19 -4.64 -9.78
C ILE A 6 -0.89 -5.74 -9.88
N ILE A 7 -1.38 -6.08 -11.07
CA ILE A 7 -2.48 -7.03 -11.31
C ILE A 7 -1.97 -8.43 -11.72
N LEU A 8 -0.93 -8.96 -11.06
CA LEU A 8 -0.58 -10.38 -11.25
C LEU A 8 -1.18 -11.26 -10.14
N PRO A 9 -2.06 -12.21 -10.47
CA PRO A 9 -2.66 -13.12 -9.51
C PRO A 9 -1.68 -14.24 -9.16
N GLY A 10 -1.51 -14.50 -7.86
CA GLY A 10 -1.02 -15.77 -7.32
C GLY A 10 0.44 -16.10 -7.64
N MET A 11 1.34 -15.81 -6.71
CA MET A 11 2.66 -16.42 -6.70
C MET A 11 2.49 -17.85 -6.14
N PRO A 12 2.80 -18.92 -6.90
CA PRO A 12 3.00 -20.22 -6.29
C PRO A 12 4.23 -20.10 -5.39
N THR A 13 4.03 -20.26 -4.09
CA THR A 13 5.14 -20.59 -3.21
C THR A 13 5.63 -22.00 -3.58
N ASP A 14 6.84 -22.34 -3.15
CA ASP A 14 7.43 -23.67 -3.24
C ASP A 14 8.15 -24.00 -4.57
N GLN A 15 9.23 -23.27 -4.87
CA GLN A 15 10.37 -23.87 -5.57
C GLN A 15 11.64 -23.75 -4.73
N GLU A 16 12.06 -24.88 -4.18
CA GLU A 16 13.38 -25.07 -3.58
C GLU A 16 14.44 -24.96 -4.68
N VAL A 17 15.17 -23.83 -4.73
CA VAL A 17 16.33 -23.71 -5.62
C VAL A 17 17.55 -24.24 -4.86
N GLY A 18 17.79 -25.54 -5.03
CA GLY A 18 19.10 -26.14 -4.76
C GLY A 18 20.13 -25.58 -5.74
N GLY A 19 21.25 -25.10 -5.20
CA GLY A 19 22.34 -24.56 -6.00
C GLY A 19 23.15 -25.67 -6.67
N GLU A 20 23.78 -25.33 -7.81
CA GLU A 20 25.06 -25.89 -8.28
C GLU A 20 25.62 -25.09 -9.49
N THR A 21 26.77 -24.45 -9.24
CA THR A 21 27.96 -24.14 -10.07
C THR A 21 27.92 -23.85 -11.58
N LEU A 22 28.43 -22.64 -11.90
CA LEU A 22 29.43 -22.25 -12.91
C LEU A 22 29.31 -22.81 -14.35
N ALA A 23 28.78 -21.98 -15.25
CA ALA A 23 29.10 -22.03 -16.68
C ALA A 23 29.11 -20.61 -17.28
N GLU A 24 29.95 -20.47 -18.30
CA GLU A 24 30.53 -19.26 -18.87
C GLU A 24 29.67 -18.70 -20.01
N GLY A 25 29.44 -17.39 -20.03
CA GLY A 25 29.24 -16.64 -21.27
C GLY A 25 27.84 -16.62 -21.90
N ASP A 26 26.81 -16.30 -21.12
CA ASP A 26 25.68 -15.49 -21.60
C ASP A 26 25.36 -14.51 -20.48
N GLU A 27 25.20 -13.22 -20.78
CA GLU A 27 24.84 -12.23 -19.76
C GLU A 27 23.37 -12.46 -19.36
N GLU A 28 23.14 -13.50 -18.54
CA GLU A 28 21.82 -13.86 -18.02
C GLU A 28 21.29 -12.71 -17.17
N ALA A 29 20.35 -11.94 -17.74
CA ALA A 29 19.67 -10.86 -17.05
C ALA A 29 18.42 -11.38 -16.34
N GLU A 30 18.28 -11.08 -15.05
CA GLU A 30 17.07 -11.39 -14.29
C GLU A 30 15.99 -10.35 -14.59
N LEU A 31 14.83 -10.79 -15.08
CA LEU A 31 13.71 -9.90 -15.38
C LEU A 31 12.89 -9.61 -14.12
N CYS A 32 12.61 -8.33 -13.87
CA CYS A 32 11.72 -7.94 -12.80
C CYS A 32 10.27 -8.37 -13.10
N VAL A 33 9.68 -9.23 -12.27
CA VAL A 33 8.27 -9.66 -12.40
C VAL A 33 7.25 -8.52 -12.24
N SER A 34 7.68 -7.40 -11.66
CA SER A 34 6.86 -6.18 -11.58
C SER A 34 7.02 -5.35 -12.86
N CYS A 35 8.15 -4.69 -13.09
CA CYS A 35 8.25 -3.72 -14.20
C CYS A 35 8.81 -4.27 -15.52
N LEU A 36 9.14 -5.57 -15.58
CA LEU A 36 9.79 -6.26 -16.70
C LEU A 36 11.15 -5.67 -17.11
N GLU A 37 11.76 -4.87 -16.24
CA GLU A 37 13.10 -4.35 -16.46
C GLU A 37 14.15 -5.46 -16.26
N PRO A 38 15.13 -5.61 -17.16
CA PRO A 38 16.28 -6.47 -16.94
C PRO A 38 17.15 -5.91 -15.81
N ASN A 39 17.51 -6.75 -14.85
CA ASN A 39 18.42 -6.44 -13.76
C ASN A 39 19.63 -7.37 -13.79
N THR A 40 20.70 -6.94 -13.12
CA THR A 40 21.89 -7.77 -12.96
C THR A 40 21.55 -9.04 -12.17
N PRO A 41 22.07 -10.21 -12.56
CA PRO A 41 21.83 -11.45 -11.85
C PRO A 41 22.30 -11.34 -10.40
N GLY A 42 21.50 -11.84 -9.45
CA GLY A 42 21.75 -11.73 -8.01
C GLY A 42 21.37 -10.40 -7.35
N ALA A 43 20.71 -9.47 -8.07
CA ALA A 43 20.17 -8.27 -7.46
C ALA A 43 18.96 -8.60 -6.56
N ASN A 44 18.96 -8.11 -5.32
CA ASN A 44 17.83 -8.35 -4.39
C ASN A 44 16.61 -7.46 -4.68
N PHE A 45 16.82 -6.30 -5.30
CA PHE A 45 15.79 -5.31 -5.64
C PHE A 45 15.99 -4.79 -7.05
N CYS A 46 14.88 -4.49 -7.73
CA CYS A 46 14.91 -3.88 -9.05
C CYS A 46 15.43 -2.44 -8.98
N ALA A 47 16.40 -2.10 -9.83
CA ALA A 47 16.99 -0.76 -9.90
C ALA A 47 16.00 0.33 -10.35
N LYS A 48 14.94 -0.06 -11.08
CA LYS A 48 13.95 0.86 -11.64
C LYS A 48 12.74 1.08 -10.74
N CYS A 49 12.11 0.00 -10.27
CA CYS A 49 10.86 0.09 -9.51
C CYS A 49 11.01 -0.20 -8.01
N GLY A 50 12.15 -0.76 -7.58
CA GLY A 50 12.37 -1.15 -6.18
C GLY A 50 11.61 -2.40 -5.73
N ALA A 51 11.01 -3.16 -6.65
CA ALA A 51 10.37 -4.44 -6.33
C ALA A 51 11.41 -5.47 -5.84
N PRO A 52 11.08 -6.31 -4.85
CA PRO A 52 11.94 -7.42 -4.46
C PRO A 52 12.03 -8.45 -5.60
N LEU A 53 13.25 -8.87 -5.93
CA LEU A 53 13.52 -9.87 -6.99
C LEU A 53 13.78 -11.26 -6.43
N SER A 54 14.36 -11.35 -5.23
CA SER A 54 14.77 -12.61 -4.62
C SER A 54 13.98 -12.90 -3.33
N ALA A 55 13.76 -14.18 -3.01
CA ALA A 55 13.22 -14.57 -1.69
C ALA A 55 14.16 -14.16 -0.53
N TYR A 56 15.45 -13.97 -0.84
CA TYR A 56 16.47 -13.49 0.10
C TYR A 56 16.23 -12.04 0.53
N SER A 57 15.47 -11.25 -0.23
CA SER A 57 15.09 -9.89 0.19
C SER A 57 14.18 -9.87 1.42
N SER A 58 13.73 -11.03 1.93
CA SER A 58 12.90 -11.16 3.13
C SER A 58 13.64 -11.69 4.35
N THR A 59 14.91 -12.12 4.21
CA THR A 59 15.69 -12.70 5.31
C THR A 59 16.50 -11.66 6.08
N GLY A 60 16.88 -10.56 5.42
CA GLY A 60 17.59 -9.46 6.04
C GLY A 60 16.67 -8.44 6.73
N PRO A 61 17.10 -7.82 7.85
CA PRO A 61 16.25 -6.93 8.64
C PRO A 61 15.91 -5.61 7.92
N ILE A 62 16.77 -5.12 7.04
CA ILE A 62 16.55 -3.86 6.30
C ILE A 62 15.78 -4.15 5.01
N GLU A 63 16.14 -5.23 4.33
CA GLU A 63 15.57 -5.71 3.10
C GLU A 63 14.09 -6.04 3.28
N ARG A 64 13.76 -6.68 4.41
CA ARG A 64 12.38 -6.97 4.79
C ARG A 64 11.54 -5.70 4.90
N VAL A 65 12.05 -4.66 5.56
CA VAL A 65 11.32 -3.38 5.71
C VAL A 65 11.10 -2.71 4.35
N MET A 66 12.06 -2.80 3.43
CA MET A 66 11.89 -2.29 2.07
C MET A 66 10.85 -3.09 1.28
N ALA A 67 10.89 -4.42 1.36
CA ALA A 67 9.92 -5.29 0.69
C ALA A 67 8.48 -5.06 1.21
N GLU A 68 8.31 -4.95 2.53
CA GLU A 68 7.01 -4.61 3.14
C GLU A 68 6.55 -3.20 2.70
N GLY A 69 7.45 -2.22 2.70
CA GLY A 69 7.16 -0.86 2.24
C GLY A 69 6.68 -0.78 0.79
N PHE A 70 7.24 -1.59 -0.09
CA PHE A 70 6.81 -1.71 -1.48
C PHE A 70 5.36 -2.20 -1.58
N ILE A 71 4.99 -3.23 -0.81
CA ILE A 71 3.62 -3.76 -0.74
C ILE A 71 2.65 -2.71 -0.19
N PHE A 72 3.03 -1.96 0.85
CA PHE A 72 2.17 -0.91 1.42
C PHE A 72 1.90 0.23 0.45
N ARG A 73 2.90 0.68 -0.32
CA ARG A 73 2.69 1.71 -1.36
C ARG A 73 1.80 1.20 -2.47
N ALA A 74 2.07 -0.01 -2.98
CA ALA A 74 1.24 -0.64 -4.00
C ALA A 74 -0.22 -0.79 -3.53
N GLY A 75 -0.44 -1.21 -2.28
CA GLY A 75 -1.77 -1.34 -1.69
C GLY A 75 -2.49 -0.01 -1.46
N ALA A 76 -1.75 1.07 -1.15
CA ALA A 76 -2.31 2.40 -0.96
C ALA A 76 -2.67 3.10 -2.28
N GLU A 77 -1.85 2.90 -3.31
CA GLU A 77 -2.07 3.47 -4.64
C GLU A 77 -3.17 2.72 -5.41
N CYS A 78 -3.25 1.39 -5.20
CA CYS A 78 -4.09 0.48 -5.97
C CYS A 78 -4.81 -0.55 -5.10
N PRO A 79 -5.86 -0.15 -4.36
CA PRO A 79 -6.67 -1.11 -3.62
C PRO A 79 -7.38 -2.02 -4.62
N GLN A 80 -6.94 -3.27 -4.77
CA GLN A 80 -7.59 -4.22 -5.69
C GLN A 80 -8.75 -4.98 -5.06
N ARG A 81 -8.78 -5.08 -3.73
CA ARG A 81 -9.79 -5.87 -3.01
C ARG A 81 -10.63 -4.99 -2.10
N ALA A 82 -11.95 -5.16 -2.15
CA ALA A 82 -12.90 -4.49 -1.26
C ALA A 82 -12.54 -4.66 0.22
N ILE A 83 -11.95 -5.82 0.58
CA ILE A 83 -11.51 -6.13 1.95
C ILE A 83 -10.48 -5.11 2.46
N VAL A 84 -9.54 -4.65 1.62
CA VAL A 84 -8.53 -3.67 2.01
C VAL A 84 -9.17 -2.30 2.28
N VAL A 85 -10.11 -1.89 1.42
CA VAL A 85 -10.86 -0.64 1.60
C VAL A 85 -11.72 -0.70 2.88
N MET A 86 -12.40 -1.81 3.12
CA MET A 86 -13.17 -2.06 4.33
C MET A 86 -12.30 -2.00 5.59
N GLY A 87 -11.14 -2.68 5.57
CA GLY A 87 -10.18 -2.65 6.68
C GLY A 87 -9.70 -1.24 6.98
N LEU A 88 -9.37 -0.45 5.96
CA LEU A 88 -8.95 0.94 6.12
C LEU A 88 -10.05 1.83 6.70
N TRP A 89 -11.32 1.59 6.31
CA TRP A 89 -12.48 2.29 6.87
C TRP A 89 -12.73 1.94 8.33
N ILE A 90 -12.55 0.68 8.73
CA ILE A 90 -12.70 0.27 10.12
C ILE A 90 -11.58 0.88 10.97
N LEU A 91 -10.33 0.81 10.50
CA LEU A 91 -9.16 1.18 11.28
C LEU A 91 -8.98 2.71 11.40
N LEU A 92 -9.21 3.46 10.31
CA LEU A 92 -9.06 4.93 10.30
C LEU A 92 -10.40 5.67 10.29
N GLY A 93 -11.42 5.12 9.64
CA GLY A 93 -12.71 5.78 9.50
C GLY A 93 -13.49 5.84 10.81
N LEU A 94 -13.55 4.74 11.55
CA LEU A 94 -14.35 4.66 12.78
C LEU A 94 -13.83 5.64 13.88
N PRO A 95 -12.52 5.68 14.21
CA PRO A 95 -12.01 6.65 15.16
C PRO A 95 -12.20 8.10 14.70
N ALA A 96 -12.08 8.35 13.39
CA ALA A 96 -12.23 9.70 12.86
C ALA A 96 -13.68 10.18 12.88
N VAL A 97 -14.66 9.32 12.58
CA VAL A 97 -16.09 9.63 12.76
C VAL A 97 -16.40 9.91 14.23
N PHE A 98 -15.87 9.10 15.15
CA PHE A 98 -16.05 9.32 16.58
C PHE A 98 -15.46 10.67 17.02
N GLY A 99 -14.25 11.01 16.55
CA GLY A 99 -13.62 12.31 16.81
C GLY A 99 -14.45 13.49 16.30
N ILE A 100 -15.10 13.36 15.14
CA ILE A 100 -16.01 14.39 14.62
C ILE A 100 -17.24 14.55 15.50
N VAL A 101 -17.89 13.45 15.88
CA VAL A 101 -19.08 13.49 16.73
C VAL A 101 -18.74 14.10 18.10
N ALA A 102 -17.63 13.67 18.71
CA ALA A 102 -17.16 14.20 19.98
C ALA A 102 -16.77 15.68 19.89
N GLY A 103 -16.06 16.08 18.83
CA GLY A 103 -15.66 17.48 18.61
C GLY A 103 -16.86 18.40 18.39
N LEU A 104 -17.82 18.00 17.54
CA LEU A 104 -19.07 18.76 17.34
C LEU A 104 -19.90 18.85 18.62
N GLY A 105 -20.05 17.73 19.35
CA GLY A 105 -20.73 17.72 20.64
C GLY A 105 -20.05 18.65 21.64
N GLY A 106 -18.73 18.59 21.77
CA GLY A 106 -17.96 19.45 22.66
C GLY A 106 -18.15 20.94 22.37
N ILE A 107 -18.24 21.34 21.10
CA ILE A 107 -18.49 22.73 20.70
C ILE A 107 -19.92 23.17 21.08
N LEU A 108 -20.91 22.28 20.91
CA LEU A 108 -22.31 22.62 21.16
C LEU A 108 -22.67 22.67 22.64
N PHE A 109 -22.05 21.83 23.48
CA PHE A 109 -22.43 21.67 24.89
C PHE A 109 -21.58 22.49 25.88
N ILE A 110 -20.35 22.86 25.54
CA ILE A 110 -19.43 23.56 26.46
C ILE A 110 -18.79 24.75 25.72
N PRO A 111 -19.37 25.96 25.80
CA PRO A 111 -18.91 27.13 25.05
C PRO A 111 -17.71 27.83 25.71
N ASP A 112 -16.78 27.08 26.29
CA ASP A 112 -15.52 27.62 26.79
C ASP A 112 -14.54 27.80 25.64
N LEU A 113 -14.03 29.02 25.42
CA LEU A 113 -13.13 29.36 24.30
C LEU A 113 -11.96 28.37 24.15
N ARG A 114 -11.34 27.98 25.26
CA ARG A 114 -10.23 27.01 25.26
C ARG A 114 -10.66 25.62 24.78
N MET A 115 -11.83 25.16 25.19
CA MET A 115 -12.36 23.86 24.79
C MET A 115 -12.86 23.89 23.35
N THR A 116 -13.45 25.01 22.91
CA THR A 116 -13.84 25.20 21.51
C THR A 116 -12.64 25.12 20.57
N LEU A 117 -11.52 25.77 20.89
CA LEU A 117 -10.29 25.68 20.09
C LEU A 117 -9.74 24.26 20.01
N LEU A 118 -9.74 23.53 21.13
CA LEU A 118 -9.29 22.15 21.18
C LEU A 118 -10.20 21.23 20.35
N ASN A 119 -11.53 21.39 20.46
CA ASN A 119 -12.49 20.63 19.69
C ASN A 119 -12.42 20.95 18.19
N LEU A 120 -12.14 22.20 17.80
CA LEU A 120 -11.88 22.57 16.40
C LEU A 120 -10.63 21.88 15.86
N LEU A 121 -9.54 21.82 16.64
CA LEU A 121 -8.34 21.11 16.25
C LEU A 121 -8.61 19.61 16.06
N ILE A 122 -9.36 18.99 16.97
CA ILE A 122 -9.81 17.60 16.82
C ILE A 122 -10.60 17.42 15.52
N LEU A 123 -11.54 18.31 15.21
CA LEU A 123 -12.33 18.24 13.98
C LEU A 123 -11.47 18.31 12.72
N VAL A 124 -10.50 19.24 12.68
CA VAL A 124 -9.59 19.38 11.54
C VAL A 124 -8.75 18.11 11.35
N VAL A 125 -8.19 17.56 12.43
CA VAL A 125 -7.39 16.33 12.37
C VAL A 125 -8.25 15.14 11.94
N SER A 126 -9.45 14.96 12.51
CA SER A 126 -10.35 13.87 12.15
C SER A 126 -10.82 13.99 10.68
N ALA A 127 -11.11 15.19 10.20
CA ALA A 127 -11.45 15.41 8.79
C ALA A 127 -10.28 15.09 7.85
N ALA A 128 -9.06 15.46 8.22
CA ALA A 128 -7.86 15.12 7.46
C ALA A 128 -7.65 13.60 7.41
N VAL A 129 -7.82 12.89 8.52
CA VAL A 129 -7.71 11.42 8.58
C VAL A 129 -8.78 10.74 7.73
N LEU A 130 -10.03 11.23 7.71
CA LEU A 130 -11.10 10.69 6.85
C LEU A 130 -10.85 10.88 5.36
N SER A 131 -10.06 11.89 4.97
CA SER A 131 -9.75 12.11 3.55
C SER A 131 -9.04 10.92 2.91
N VAL A 132 -8.26 10.16 3.68
CA VAL A 132 -7.49 8.98 3.24
C VAL A 132 -8.40 7.82 2.82
N PRO A 133 -9.30 7.26 3.68
CA PRO A 133 -10.19 6.18 3.28
C PRO A 133 -11.22 6.62 2.23
N ILE A 134 -11.65 7.89 2.23
CA ILE A 134 -12.53 8.41 1.17
C ILE A 134 -11.80 8.41 -0.18
N ARG A 135 -10.55 8.89 -0.23
CA ARG A 135 -9.74 8.87 -1.46
C ARG A 135 -9.51 7.44 -1.94
N SER A 136 -9.15 6.54 -1.02
CA SER A 136 -8.96 5.11 -1.32
C SER A 136 -10.23 4.48 -1.91
N ALA A 137 -11.40 4.71 -1.29
CA ALA A 137 -12.68 4.20 -1.78
C ALA A 137 -13.04 4.77 -3.16
N ARG A 138 -12.81 6.07 -3.41
CA ARG A 138 -13.04 6.67 -4.73
C ARG A 138 -12.13 6.07 -5.81
N ASN A 139 -10.87 5.80 -5.49
CA ASN A 139 -9.94 5.15 -6.40
C ASN A 139 -10.37 3.70 -6.71
N TYR A 140 -10.79 2.95 -5.68
CA TYR A 140 -11.32 1.61 -5.84
C TYR A 140 -12.54 1.56 -6.78
N LEU A 141 -13.50 2.47 -6.59
CA LEU A 141 -14.70 2.54 -7.41
C LEU A 141 -14.39 2.89 -8.88
N LYS A 142 -13.40 3.77 -9.12
CA LYS A 142 -12.95 4.07 -10.49
C LYS A 142 -12.36 2.83 -11.17
N TYR A 143 -11.50 2.09 -10.48
CA TYR A 143 -10.88 0.87 -10.99
C TYR A 143 -11.93 -0.24 -11.26
N ARG A 144 -12.89 -0.41 -10.36
CA ARG A 144 -13.96 -1.40 -10.56
C ARG A 144 -14.84 -1.08 -11.77
N ARG A 145 -15.05 0.20 -12.09
CA ARG A 145 -15.79 0.61 -13.29
C ARG A 145 -15.02 0.30 -14.56
N SER A 146 -13.71 0.60 -14.62
CA SER A 146 -12.90 0.28 -15.81
C SER A 146 -12.84 -1.22 -16.12
N LEU A 147 -12.91 -2.08 -15.10
CA LEU A 147 -12.99 -3.53 -15.30
C LEU A 147 -14.37 -4.01 -15.76
N ALA A 148 -15.44 -3.23 -15.54
CA ALA A 148 -16.78 -3.59 -15.99
C ALA A 148 -17.03 -3.19 -17.45
N ASP A 149 -16.25 -2.24 -17.96
CA ASP A 149 -16.34 -1.73 -19.33
C ASP A 149 -15.39 -2.46 -20.31
N ALA A 150 -14.50 -3.33 -19.80
CA ALA A 150 -13.54 -4.12 -20.56
C ALA A 150 -14.04 -5.57 -20.76
#